data_AF-A0A6P8C0V6-F1
#
_entry.id   AF-A0A6P8C0V6-F1
#
_cell.length_a   1.000
_cell.length_b   1.000
_cell.length_c   1.000
_cell.angle_alpha   90.00
_cell.angle_beta   90.00
_cell.angle_gamma   90.00
#
_symmetry.space_group_name_H-M   'P 1'
#
loop_
_entity.id
_entity.type
_entity.pdbx_description
1 polymer ?
#
loop_
_entity_poly.entity_id
_entity_poly.type
_entity_poly.pdbx_seq_one_letter_code
_entity_poly.pdbx_strand_id
1 'polypeptide(L)'
;MSNLRGIEVLDVSRNNLSGPIPPFLAELPFLKNLNLSFNMFEGEVPKGRIFGNLSAVSVVGNDKLCGGPPMLQLPTCKDGARKKRRNGFWSQRIVLIISVTVPILLLLVGGIITTVLCQSKRSKRETTPASLMENHCPKLSYAELSQATDRFSPANLVGEGSFGVVYKGVLPSNEQIVAVKVLKLEEKGSIKSFMAECEALRQIRHRNLVKTITSCSAIDFSGDDFKALVF
;
A
#
# COMPACT_ATOMS: atom_id res chain seq x y z
N MET A 1 13.07 -10.67 37.09
CA MET A 1 13.26 -10.95 38.53
C MET A 1 12.95 -12.40 38.94
N SER A 2 12.53 -13.29 38.02
CA SER A 2 12.22 -14.71 38.30
C SER A 2 13.45 -15.61 38.55
N ASN A 3 14.67 -15.06 38.62
CA ASN A 3 15.91 -15.82 38.76
C ASN A 3 16.64 -15.57 40.09
N LEU A 4 15.99 -14.89 41.03
CA LEU A 4 16.55 -14.59 42.36
C LEU A 4 16.40 -15.79 43.30
N ARG A 5 17.11 -16.88 42.99
CA ARG A 5 16.97 -18.16 43.73
C ARG A 5 17.58 -18.15 45.13
N GLY A 6 18.34 -17.14 45.53
CA GLY A 6 19.00 -17.07 46.84
C GLY A 6 18.48 -15.97 47.76
N ILE A 7 17.37 -15.31 47.41
CA ILE A 7 16.87 -14.19 48.20
C ILE A 7 16.20 -14.69 49.47
N GLU A 8 16.69 -14.20 50.61
CA GLU A 8 16.11 -14.51 51.93
C GLU A 8 15.27 -13.36 52.47
N VAL A 9 15.65 -12.12 52.18
CA VAL A 9 14.98 -10.91 52.65
C VAL A 9 14.71 -10.00 51.47
N LEU A 10 13.45 -9.61 51.28
CA LEU A 10 13.03 -8.64 50.29
C LEU A 10 12.21 -7.55 50.98
N ASP A 11 12.80 -6.37 51.16
CA ASP A 11 12.10 -5.18 51.64
C ASP A 11 12.02 -4.16 50.50
N VAL A 12 10.80 -3.89 50.05
CA VAL A 12 10.48 -2.85 49.06
C VAL A 12 9.42 -1.90 49.61
N SER A 13 9.34 -1.78 50.93
CA SER A 13 8.36 -0.95 51.59
C SER A 13 8.55 0.54 51.28
N ARG A 14 7.48 1.34 51.41
CA ARG A 14 7.49 2.81 51.22
C ARG A 14 8.00 3.23 49.84
N ASN A 15 7.53 2.53 48.82
CA ASN A 15 7.79 2.89 47.43
C ASN A 15 6.47 3.20 46.72
N ASN A 16 6.56 3.59 45.46
CA ASN A 16 5.40 3.85 44.61
C ASN A 16 5.10 2.66 43.68
N LEU A 17 5.37 1.42 44.12
CA LEU A 17 5.17 0.23 43.30
C LEU A 17 3.67 -0.06 43.16
N SER A 18 3.22 -0.31 41.93
CA SER A 18 1.82 -0.53 41.60
C SER A 18 1.57 -1.82 40.85
N GLY A 19 0.31 -2.25 40.80
CA GLY A 19 -0.13 -3.45 40.09
C GLY A 19 -0.23 -4.66 41.02
N PRO A 20 -0.42 -5.88 40.48
CA PRO A 20 -0.57 -7.08 41.29
C PRO A 20 0.76 -7.53 41.90
N ILE A 21 0.69 -8.12 43.10
CA ILE A 21 1.84 -8.79 43.72
C ILE A 21 2.24 -9.97 42.81
N PRO A 22 3.48 -10.03 42.29
CA PRO A 22 3.88 -11.08 41.37
C PRO A 22 3.81 -12.48 42.02
N PRO A 23 3.13 -13.47 41.41
CA PRO A 23 2.96 -14.80 42.00
C PRO A 23 4.28 -15.53 42.29
N PHE A 24 5.34 -15.27 41.51
CA PHE A 24 6.64 -15.90 41.70
C PHE A 24 7.26 -15.59 43.08
N LEU A 25 6.89 -14.48 43.72
CA LEU A 25 7.35 -14.16 45.08
C LEU A 25 6.91 -15.23 46.09
N ALA A 26 5.79 -15.88 45.82
CA ALA A 26 5.26 -16.97 46.64
C ALA A 26 6.05 -18.28 46.46
N GLU A 27 6.81 -18.41 45.38
CA GLU A 27 7.55 -19.61 44.97
C GLU A 27 9.06 -19.53 45.29
N LEU A 28 9.53 -18.41 45.84
CA LEU A 28 10.95 -18.23 46.17
C LEU A 28 11.36 -19.18 47.33
N PRO A 29 12.31 -20.11 47.11
CA PRO A 29 12.53 -21.23 48.02
C PRO A 29 13.17 -20.86 49.36
N PHE A 30 13.96 -19.79 49.39
CA PHE A 30 14.69 -19.34 50.59
C PHE A 30 14.17 -18.05 51.19
N LEU A 31 13.09 -17.48 50.64
CA LEU A 31 12.54 -16.21 51.14
C LEU A 31 11.98 -16.41 52.56
N LYS A 32 12.51 -15.65 53.51
CA LYS A 32 12.18 -15.67 54.94
C LYS A 32 11.43 -14.41 55.35
N ASN A 33 11.74 -13.26 54.75
CA ASN A 33 11.13 -11.97 55.09
C ASN A 33 10.75 -11.21 53.82
N LEU A 34 9.52 -10.73 53.76
CA LEU A 34 8.95 -10.01 52.63
C LEU A 34 8.16 -8.80 53.14
N ASN A 35 8.65 -7.60 52.86
CA ASN A 35 8.00 -6.36 53.24
C ASN A 35 7.57 -5.58 51.99
N LEU A 36 6.26 -5.60 51.71
CA LEU A 36 5.59 -4.92 50.61
C LEU A 36 4.79 -3.70 51.10
N SER A 37 4.94 -3.31 52.37
CA SER A 37 4.09 -2.30 52.99
C SER A 37 4.24 -0.91 52.37
N PHE A 38 3.20 -0.08 52.49
CA PHE A 38 3.17 1.30 52.02
C PHE A 38 3.58 1.43 50.54
N ASN A 39 2.83 0.75 49.67
CA ASN A 39 2.94 0.82 48.21
C ASN A 39 1.54 1.00 47.60
N MET A 40 1.39 0.82 46.29
CA MET A 40 0.13 0.86 45.56
C MET A 40 -0.24 -0.50 44.95
N PHE A 41 0.11 -1.62 45.61
CA PHE A 41 -0.25 -2.95 45.14
C PHE A 41 -1.77 -3.17 45.18
N GLU A 42 -2.29 -3.90 44.19
CA GLU A 42 -3.73 -4.13 44.02
C GLU A 42 -4.06 -5.58 43.65
N GLY A 43 -5.28 -6.02 43.98
CA GLY A 43 -5.78 -7.36 43.63
C GLY A 43 -5.57 -8.42 44.71
N GLU A 44 -5.74 -9.69 44.33
CA GLU A 44 -5.67 -10.82 45.26
C GLU A 44 -4.22 -11.10 45.67
N VAL A 45 -3.98 -11.27 46.98
CA VAL A 45 -2.66 -11.71 47.48
C VAL A 45 -2.40 -13.15 47.03
N PRO A 46 -1.26 -13.43 46.35
CA PRO A 46 -0.93 -14.78 45.91
C PRO A 46 -0.90 -15.79 47.05
N LYS A 47 -1.38 -17.01 46.76
CA LYS A 47 -1.27 -18.13 47.68
C LYS A 47 0.12 -18.74 47.55
N GLY A 48 0.80 -18.95 48.67
CA GLY A 48 2.03 -19.72 48.73
C GLY A 48 2.67 -19.63 50.10
N ARG A 49 3.83 -20.28 50.23
CA ARG A 49 4.46 -20.56 51.53
C ARG A 49 4.71 -19.28 52.34
N ILE A 50 5.29 -18.25 51.72
CA ILE A 50 5.66 -17.01 52.42
C ILE A 50 4.43 -16.25 52.90
N PHE A 51 3.39 -16.11 52.06
CA PHE A 51 2.15 -15.40 52.39
C PHE A 51 1.32 -16.10 53.48
N GLY A 52 1.56 -17.37 53.76
CA GLY A 52 0.96 -18.10 54.88
C GLY A 52 1.64 -17.84 56.24
N ASN A 53 2.75 -17.12 56.30
CA ASN A 53 3.51 -16.87 57.53
C ASN A 53 3.45 -15.38 57.93
N LEU A 54 2.68 -15.08 58.98
CA LEU A 54 2.44 -13.72 59.49
C LEU A 54 3.71 -12.98 59.93
N SER A 55 4.66 -13.68 60.54
CA SER A 55 5.90 -13.05 61.02
C SER A 55 6.85 -12.69 59.88
N ALA A 56 6.60 -13.24 58.69
CA ALA A 56 7.47 -13.11 57.54
C ALA A 56 6.98 -12.11 56.50
N VAL A 57 5.69 -11.70 56.53
CA VAL A 57 5.07 -10.89 55.47
C VAL A 57 4.37 -9.65 56.01
N SER A 58 4.69 -8.50 55.42
CA SER A 58 3.94 -7.26 55.64
C SER A 58 3.41 -6.69 54.32
N VAL A 59 2.09 -6.51 54.24
CA VAL A 59 1.37 -5.92 53.09
C VAL A 59 0.58 -4.66 53.48
N VAL A 60 0.76 -4.17 54.70
CA VAL A 60 0.03 -3.03 55.28
C VAL A 60 0.20 -1.77 54.43
N GLY A 61 -0.84 -0.95 54.31
CA GLY A 61 -0.76 0.31 53.55
C GLY A 61 -0.84 0.13 52.03
N ASN A 62 -1.45 -0.97 51.57
CA ASN A 62 -1.84 -1.19 50.17
C ASN A 62 -3.36 -1.36 50.09
N ASP A 63 -4.09 -0.25 49.96
CA ASP A 63 -5.55 -0.19 50.19
C ASP A 63 -6.40 -0.98 49.18
N LYS A 64 -5.80 -1.38 48.05
CA LYS A 64 -6.48 -2.12 46.97
C LYS A 64 -6.20 -3.62 47.00
N LEU A 65 -5.49 -4.12 48.01
CA LEU A 65 -5.31 -5.56 48.20
C LEU A 65 -6.57 -6.21 48.77
N CYS A 66 -6.84 -7.43 48.34
CA CYS A 66 -7.96 -8.23 48.81
C CYS A 66 -7.54 -9.71 48.91
N GLY A 67 -8.37 -10.53 49.57
CA GLY A 67 -8.17 -11.97 49.67
C GLY A 67 -6.93 -12.34 50.48
N GLY A 68 -6.19 -13.36 50.02
CA GLY A 68 -5.08 -13.93 50.78
C GLY A 68 -5.54 -14.75 52.00
N PRO A 69 -4.59 -15.28 52.78
CA PRO A 69 -4.91 -16.01 54.00
C PRO A 69 -5.62 -15.10 55.02
N PRO A 70 -6.58 -15.63 55.82
CA PRO A 70 -7.42 -14.83 56.72
C PRO A 70 -6.62 -13.96 57.71
N MET A 71 -5.39 -14.40 57.98
CA MET A 71 -4.44 -13.77 58.87
C MET A 71 -4.02 -12.35 58.43
N LEU A 72 -4.06 -12.03 57.13
CA LEU A 72 -3.69 -10.71 56.60
C LEU A 72 -4.78 -9.65 56.80
N GLN A 73 -5.97 -10.03 57.29
CA GLN A 73 -7.11 -9.14 57.55
C GLN A 73 -7.53 -8.27 56.34
N LEU A 74 -7.32 -8.78 55.14
CA LEU A 74 -7.71 -8.10 53.91
C LEU A 74 -9.20 -8.33 53.61
N PRO A 75 -9.86 -7.38 52.94
CA PRO A 75 -11.25 -7.56 52.51
C PRO A 75 -11.35 -8.74 51.55
N THR A 76 -12.46 -9.48 51.59
CA THR A 76 -12.75 -10.51 50.60
C THR A 76 -12.78 -9.88 49.22
N CYS A 77 -12.06 -10.45 48.25
CA CYS A 77 -12.16 -9.99 46.87
C CYS A 77 -13.62 -10.14 46.41
N LYS A 78 -14.23 -9.06 45.92
CA LYS A 78 -15.58 -9.12 45.37
C LYS A 78 -15.54 -10.02 44.14
N ASP A 79 -16.14 -11.21 44.23
CA ASP A 79 -16.38 -12.09 43.09
C ASP A 79 -17.43 -11.46 42.18
N GLY A 80 -16.95 -10.55 41.35
CA GLY A 80 -17.72 -9.80 40.38
C GLY A 80 -17.00 -9.66 39.05
N ALA A 81 -16.31 -10.73 38.59
CA ALA A 81 -16.00 -11.00 37.17
C ALA A 81 -15.07 -12.22 36.99
N ARG A 82 -15.50 -13.42 37.36
CA ARG A 82 -14.88 -14.65 36.82
C ARG A 82 -15.88 -15.50 36.05
N LYS A 83 -16.34 -14.95 34.91
CA LYS A 83 -16.54 -15.75 33.69
C LYS A 83 -16.08 -14.97 32.46
N LYS A 84 -15.13 -15.61 31.77
CA LYS A 84 -14.56 -15.33 30.45
C LYS A 84 -13.85 -13.99 30.32
N ARG A 85 -12.52 -14.09 30.15
CA ARG A 85 -11.74 -13.40 29.12
C ARG A 85 -12.43 -12.10 28.69
N ARG A 86 -12.00 -10.95 29.22
CA ARG A 86 -12.37 -9.61 28.71
C ARG A 86 -11.82 -9.36 27.28
N ASN A 87 -11.69 -10.42 26.48
CA ASN A 87 -11.54 -10.47 25.03
C ASN A 87 -12.78 -11.16 24.44
N GLY A 88 -13.99 -10.81 24.90
CA GLY A 88 -15.26 -11.38 24.40
C GLY A 88 -16.16 -10.31 23.81
N PHE A 89 -16.46 -9.26 24.57
CA PHE A 89 -17.29 -8.16 24.09
C PHE A 89 -16.55 -7.25 23.10
N TRP A 90 -15.31 -6.87 23.44
CA TRP A 90 -14.41 -6.16 22.54
C TRP A 90 -13.96 -7.06 21.39
N SER A 91 -13.74 -8.37 21.62
CA SER A 91 -13.40 -9.27 20.52
C SER A 91 -14.58 -9.56 19.60
N GLN A 92 -15.83 -9.62 20.08
CA GLN A 92 -16.99 -9.79 19.19
C GLN A 92 -17.27 -8.54 18.38
N ARG A 93 -17.12 -7.35 18.97
CA ARG A 93 -17.21 -6.08 18.22
C ARG A 93 -16.04 -5.92 17.26
N ILE A 94 -14.81 -6.24 17.67
CA ILE A 94 -13.63 -6.25 16.79
C ILE A 94 -13.75 -7.32 15.72
N VAL A 95 -14.28 -8.52 16.01
CA VAL A 95 -14.52 -9.58 15.02
C VAL A 95 -15.60 -9.17 14.04
N LEU A 96 -16.67 -8.50 14.49
CA LEU A 96 -17.69 -7.92 13.59
C LEU A 96 -17.14 -6.79 12.73
N ILE A 97 -16.33 -5.90 13.32
CA ILE A 97 -15.67 -4.83 12.57
C ILE A 97 -14.69 -5.43 11.56
N ILE A 98 -13.79 -6.33 11.98
CA ILE A 98 -12.84 -7.04 11.11
C ILE A 98 -13.59 -7.84 10.04
N SER A 99 -14.68 -8.53 10.36
CA SER A 99 -15.46 -9.30 9.38
C SER A 99 -16.16 -8.44 8.34
N VAL A 100 -16.32 -7.14 8.59
CA VAL A 100 -16.88 -6.18 7.63
C VAL A 100 -15.77 -5.41 6.93
N THR A 101 -14.80 -4.87 7.67
CA THR A 101 -13.74 -4.02 7.15
C THR A 101 -12.70 -4.79 6.35
N VAL A 102 -12.36 -6.02 6.74
CA VAL A 102 -11.39 -6.85 5.99
C VAL A 102 -11.92 -7.23 4.61
N PRO A 103 -13.15 -7.77 4.43
CA PRO A 103 -13.65 -8.03 3.09
C PRO A 103 -13.84 -6.74 2.28
N ILE A 104 -14.27 -5.63 2.88
CA ILE A 104 -14.34 -4.34 2.16
C ILE A 104 -12.94 -3.91 1.69
N LEU A 105 -11.93 -3.98 2.56
CA LEU A 105 -10.57 -3.62 2.20
C LEU A 105 -9.99 -4.57 1.15
N LEU A 106 -10.26 -5.87 1.24
CA LEU A 106 -9.84 -6.86 0.24
C LEU A 106 -10.54 -6.66 -1.10
N LEU A 107 -11.81 -6.22 -1.12
CA LEU A 107 -12.52 -5.87 -2.34
C LEU A 107 -11.97 -4.58 -2.97
N LEU A 108 -11.64 -3.57 -2.15
CA LEU A 108 -11.02 -2.33 -2.63
C LEU A 108 -9.61 -2.57 -3.16
N VAL A 109 -8.76 -3.25 -2.39
CA VAL A 109 -7.40 -3.61 -2.81
C VAL A 109 -7.44 -4.58 -3.98
N GLY A 110 -8.32 -5.57 -3.94
CA GLY A 110 -8.55 -6.51 -5.05
C GLY A 110 -9.03 -5.80 -6.31
N GLY A 111 -9.90 -4.79 -6.18
CA GLY A 111 -10.36 -3.91 -7.26
C GLY A 111 -9.26 -3.00 -7.80
N ILE A 112 -8.40 -2.46 -6.95
CA ILE A 112 -7.22 -1.67 -7.35
C ILE A 112 -6.20 -2.58 -8.05
N ILE A 113 -5.94 -3.77 -7.52
CA ILE A 113 -5.04 -4.75 -8.15
C ILE A 113 -5.62 -5.23 -9.47
N THR A 114 -6.92 -5.56 -9.55
CA THR A 114 -7.52 -5.94 -10.82
C THR A 114 -7.56 -4.77 -11.80
N THR A 115 -7.80 -3.54 -11.37
CA THR A 115 -7.74 -2.38 -12.28
C THR A 115 -6.30 -2.09 -12.75
N VAL A 116 -5.29 -2.20 -11.89
CA VAL A 116 -3.87 -2.05 -12.26
C VAL A 116 -3.40 -3.21 -13.14
N LEU A 117 -3.78 -4.45 -12.83
CA LEU A 117 -3.47 -5.62 -13.65
C LEU A 117 -4.27 -5.63 -14.95
N CYS A 118 -5.50 -5.11 -14.96
CA CYS A 118 -6.27 -4.89 -16.18
C CYS A 118 -5.70 -3.73 -16.98
N GLN A 119 -5.18 -2.67 -16.37
CA GLN A 119 -4.47 -1.60 -17.08
C GLN A 119 -3.12 -2.09 -17.63
N SER A 120 -2.41 -2.92 -16.89
CA SER A 120 -1.16 -3.57 -17.31
C SER A 120 -1.39 -4.63 -18.39
N LYS A 121 -2.48 -5.40 -18.28
CA LYS A 121 -2.92 -6.32 -19.35
C LYS A 121 -3.54 -5.59 -20.52
N ARG A 122 -4.23 -4.46 -20.35
CA ARG A 122 -4.74 -3.59 -21.43
C ARG A 122 -3.56 -2.92 -22.16
N SER A 123 -2.47 -2.63 -21.43
CA SER A 123 -1.18 -2.24 -22.02
C SER A 123 -0.46 -3.38 -22.75
N LYS A 124 -0.86 -4.65 -22.56
CA LYS A 124 -0.34 -5.83 -23.28
C LYS A 124 -1.38 -6.53 -24.18
N ARG A 125 -2.62 -6.03 -24.22
CA ARG A 125 -3.78 -6.61 -24.90
C ARG A 125 -4.49 -5.47 -25.63
N GLU A 126 -3.73 -4.73 -26.42
CA GLU A 126 -4.25 -4.18 -27.67
C GLU A 126 -4.29 -5.33 -28.68
N THR A 127 -5.32 -6.16 -28.53
CA THR A 127 -5.96 -6.81 -29.68
C THR A 127 -7.42 -6.45 -29.54
N THR A 128 -7.85 -5.66 -30.51
CA THR A 128 -9.08 -4.89 -30.66
C THR A 128 -10.36 -5.67 -30.28
N PRO A 129 -11.33 -4.97 -29.66
CA PRO A 129 -12.69 -5.01 -30.18
C PRO A 129 -13.15 -3.59 -30.51
N ALA A 130 -13.78 -3.47 -31.67
CA ALA A 130 -14.32 -2.24 -32.22
C ALA A 130 -15.33 -1.55 -31.28
N SER A 131 -15.45 -0.22 -31.46
CA SER A 131 -16.48 0.71 -30.93
C SER A 131 -16.23 1.20 -29.48
N LEU A 132 -16.19 2.48 -29.11
CA LEU A 132 -16.43 3.77 -29.79
C LEU A 132 -15.49 4.82 -29.15
N MET A 133 -14.62 5.44 -29.94
CA MET A 133 -14.28 6.86 -29.78
C MET A 133 -13.88 7.40 -31.15
N GLU A 134 -14.92 7.55 -31.96
CA GLU A 134 -14.99 8.56 -32.99
C GLU A 134 -14.89 9.92 -32.28
N ASN A 135 -13.75 10.59 -32.45
CA ASN A 135 -13.67 12.05 -32.43
C ASN A 135 -12.40 12.47 -33.19
N HIS A 136 -12.59 12.59 -34.50
CA HIS A 136 -11.93 13.54 -35.40
C HIS A 136 -10.40 13.60 -35.33
N CYS A 137 -9.77 12.58 -35.90
CA CYS A 137 -8.62 12.80 -36.77
C CYS A 137 -9.18 12.94 -38.19
N PRO A 138 -8.91 13.99 -38.97
CA PRO A 138 -9.23 13.95 -40.40
C PRO A 138 -8.49 12.73 -40.96
N LYS A 139 -9.25 11.73 -41.46
CA LYS A 139 -8.79 10.43 -41.93
C LYS A 139 -7.70 10.58 -43.02
N LEU A 140 -6.45 10.85 -42.65
CA LEU A 140 -5.33 10.76 -43.57
C LEU A 140 -4.91 9.30 -43.62
N SER A 141 -5.28 8.64 -44.71
CA SER A 141 -4.89 7.27 -45.02
C SER A 141 -3.42 7.19 -45.42
N TYR A 142 -2.84 5.99 -45.33
CA TYR A 142 -1.50 5.73 -45.87
C TYR A 142 -1.41 6.10 -47.35
N ALA A 143 -2.45 5.84 -48.14
CA ALA A 143 -2.51 6.18 -49.55
C ALA A 143 -2.40 7.70 -49.78
N GLU A 144 -3.12 8.51 -48.99
CA GLU A 144 -3.03 9.97 -49.09
C GLU A 144 -1.65 10.49 -48.68
N LEU A 145 -1.04 9.95 -47.62
CA LEU A 145 0.32 10.33 -47.21
C LEU A 145 1.38 9.89 -48.23
N SER A 146 1.23 8.70 -48.80
CA SER A 146 2.07 8.20 -49.87
C SER A 146 1.96 9.10 -51.10
N GLN A 147 0.74 9.47 -51.51
CA GLN A 147 0.53 10.40 -52.62
C GLN A 147 1.09 11.80 -52.31
N ALA A 148 0.83 12.33 -51.12
CA ALA A 148 1.27 13.66 -50.70
C ALA A 148 2.80 13.81 -50.69
N THR A 149 3.53 12.72 -50.47
CA THR A 149 4.99 12.70 -50.35
C THR A 149 5.71 12.15 -51.59
N ASP A 150 4.99 11.97 -52.71
CA ASP A 150 5.49 11.30 -53.92
C ASP A 150 6.10 9.93 -53.60
N ARG A 151 5.30 9.09 -52.94
CA ARG A 151 5.67 7.75 -52.43
C ARG A 151 6.89 7.77 -51.51
N PHE A 152 6.98 8.77 -50.64
CA PHE A 152 8.12 8.99 -49.75
C PHE A 152 9.45 9.12 -50.53
N SER A 153 9.42 9.83 -51.66
CA SER A 153 10.58 10.05 -52.52
C SER A 153 11.72 10.74 -51.76
N PRO A 154 13.00 10.32 -51.98
CA PRO A 154 14.16 11.01 -51.42
C PRO A 154 14.24 12.49 -51.79
N ALA A 155 13.62 12.92 -52.90
CA ALA A 155 13.55 14.33 -53.29
C ALA A 155 12.75 15.19 -52.30
N ASN A 156 11.86 14.57 -51.52
CA ASN A 156 11.06 15.21 -50.48
C ASN A 156 11.64 15.02 -49.08
N LEU A 157 12.82 14.41 -48.93
CA LEU A 157 13.45 14.20 -47.63
C LEU A 157 13.85 15.54 -47.01
N VAL A 158 13.32 15.82 -45.82
CA VAL A 158 13.67 16.99 -45.01
C VAL A 158 14.77 16.64 -44.02
N GLY A 159 14.74 15.44 -43.45
CA GLY A 159 15.79 14.97 -42.55
C GLY A 159 15.51 13.58 -41.99
N GLU A 160 16.56 12.94 -41.49
CA GLU A 160 16.50 11.62 -40.87
C GLU A 160 17.13 11.67 -39.48
N GLY A 161 16.44 11.09 -38.50
CA GLY A 161 16.92 10.94 -37.13
C GLY A 161 16.90 9.49 -36.67
N SER A 162 17.18 9.29 -35.39
CA SER A 162 17.12 7.97 -34.76
C SER A 162 15.69 7.40 -34.81
N PHE A 163 14.68 8.20 -34.51
CA PHE A 163 13.31 7.68 -34.34
C PHE A 163 12.44 7.72 -35.60
N GLY A 164 12.96 8.22 -36.72
CA GLY A 164 12.16 8.39 -37.92
C GLY A 164 12.80 9.24 -39.00
N VAL A 165 12.08 9.36 -40.11
CA VAL A 165 12.44 10.10 -41.31
C VAL A 165 11.34 11.11 -41.61
N VAL A 166 11.70 12.36 -41.89
CA VAL A 166 10.76 13.45 -42.14
C VAL A 166 10.75 13.78 -43.63
N TYR A 167 9.57 13.75 -44.23
CA TYR A 167 9.34 14.12 -45.62
C TYR A 167 8.48 15.38 -45.70
N LYS A 168 8.73 16.20 -46.71
CA LYS A 168 7.83 17.26 -47.13
C LYS A 168 6.68 16.62 -47.91
N GLY A 169 5.45 17.01 -47.61
CA GLY A 169 4.27 16.56 -48.35
C GLY A 169 3.34 17.72 -48.69
N VAL A 170 2.49 17.51 -49.69
CA VAL A 170 1.38 18.41 -50.04
C VAL A 170 0.09 17.61 -49.99
N LEU A 171 -0.79 17.93 -49.04
CA LEU A 171 -2.05 17.20 -48.86
C LEU A 171 -2.98 17.45 -50.06
N PRO A 172 -3.47 16.40 -50.74
CA PRO A 172 -4.28 16.56 -51.95
C PRO A 172 -5.68 17.14 -51.69
N SER A 173 -6.17 17.09 -50.44
CA SER A 173 -7.50 17.58 -50.08
C SER A 173 -7.61 19.11 -50.02
N ASN A 174 -6.50 19.81 -49.71
CA ASN A 174 -6.50 21.25 -49.48
C ASN A 174 -5.19 21.95 -49.89
N GLU A 175 -4.29 21.27 -50.61
CA GLU A 175 -2.97 21.74 -51.03
C GLU A 175 -2.08 22.23 -49.88
N GLN A 176 -2.37 21.82 -48.65
CA GLN A 176 -1.59 22.22 -47.49
C GLN A 176 -0.22 21.55 -47.49
N ILE A 177 0.84 22.34 -47.40
CA ILE A 177 2.20 21.85 -47.18
C ILE A 177 2.32 21.34 -45.75
N VAL A 178 2.79 20.11 -45.59
CA VAL A 178 2.94 19.42 -44.30
C VAL A 178 4.31 18.77 -44.19
N ALA A 179 4.74 18.54 -42.95
CA ALA A 179 5.87 17.66 -42.67
C ALA A 179 5.35 16.30 -42.17
N VAL A 180 5.71 15.22 -42.86
CA VAL A 180 5.31 13.84 -42.55
C VAL A 180 6.50 13.11 -41.96
N LYS A 181 6.50 12.91 -40.65
CA LYS A 181 7.52 12.13 -39.94
C LYS A 181 7.10 10.67 -39.86
N VAL A 182 7.71 9.82 -40.70
CA VAL A 182 7.57 8.37 -40.71
C VAL A 182 8.49 7.75 -39.66
N LEU A 183 8.01 6.78 -38.88
CA LEU A 183 8.75 6.24 -37.75
C LEU A 183 9.44 4.92 -38.07
N LYS A 184 10.64 4.73 -37.53
CA LYS A 184 11.42 3.48 -37.69
C LYS A 184 10.94 2.44 -36.68
N LEU A 185 9.93 1.65 -37.02
CA LEU A 185 9.28 0.73 -36.08
C LEU A 185 10.18 -0.45 -35.64
N GLU A 186 11.14 -0.85 -36.46
CA GLU A 186 12.04 -1.97 -36.16
C GLU A 186 13.06 -1.66 -35.05
N GLU A 187 13.29 -0.39 -34.72
CA GLU A 187 14.24 0.00 -33.68
C GLU A 187 13.70 -0.27 -32.27
N LYS A 188 14.55 -0.82 -31.38
CA LYS A 188 14.18 -1.08 -29.98
C LYS A 188 13.74 0.21 -29.28
N GLY A 189 12.46 0.27 -28.93
CA GLY A 189 11.88 1.43 -28.22
C GLY A 189 11.23 2.48 -29.12
N SER A 190 11.19 2.26 -30.44
CA SER A 190 10.48 3.11 -31.42
C SER A 190 9.00 3.33 -31.05
N ILE A 191 8.30 2.27 -30.67
CA ILE A 191 6.88 2.33 -30.29
C ILE A 191 6.69 3.13 -28.99
N LYS A 192 7.62 3.01 -28.03
CA LYS A 192 7.56 3.76 -26.77
C LYS A 192 7.85 5.24 -26.98
N SER A 193 8.85 5.58 -27.80
CA SER A 193 9.15 6.97 -28.17
C SER A 193 8.02 7.59 -28.99
N PHE A 194 7.38 6.83 -29.88
CA PHE A 194 6.17 7.26 -30.58
C PHE A 194 5.02 7.60 -29.62
N MET A 195 4.69 6.70 -28.70
CA MET A 195 3.61 6.95 -27.74
C MET A 195 3.92 8.14 -26.85
N ALA A 196 5.17 8.29 -26.38
CA ALA A 196 5.61 9.44 -25.60
C ALA A 196 5.52 10.75 -26.41
N GLU A 197 5.92 10.73 -27.68
CA GLU A 197 5.86 11.90 -28.58
C GLU A 197 4.40 12.27 -28.87
N CYS A 198 3.53 11.30 -29.18
CA CYS A 198 2.08 11.51 -29.34
C CYS A 198 1.44 12.09 -28.08
N GLU A 199 1.79 11.58 -26.90
CA GLU A 199 1.22 12.02 -25.63
C GLU A 199 1.68 13.45 -25.28
N ALA A 200 2.96 13.76 -25.47
CA ALA A 200 3.49 15.10 -25.29
C ALA A 200 2.85 16.09 -26.27
N LEU A 201 2.78 15.76 -27.56
CA LEU A 201 2.23 16.63 -28.59
C LEU A 201 0.71 16.83 -28.46
N ARG A 202 -0.01 15.87 -27.85
CA ARG A 202 -1.45 16.01 -27.56
C ARG A 202 -1.75 17.13 -26.57
N GLN A 203 -0.85 17.38 -25.62
CA GLN A 203 -1.08 18.34 -24.52
C GLN A 203 -0.37 19.68 -24.73
N ILE A 204 0.67 19.72 -25.57
CA ILE A 204 1.47 20.93 -25.76
C ILE A 204 0.86 21.81 -26.86
N ARG A 205 0.41 23.01 -26.49
CA ARG A 205 0.00 24.07 -27.42
C ARG A 205 0.74 25.35 -27.08
N HIS A 206 1.69 25.74 -27.92
CA HIS A 206 2.50 26.94 -27.68
C HIS A 206 2.86 27.63 -29.01
N ARG A 207 2.92 28.97 -29.00
CA ARG A 207 3.18 29.80 -30.20
C ARG A 207 4.55 29.58 -30.86
N ASN A 208 5.52 29.05 -30.11
CA ASN A 208 6.89 28.80 -30.58
C ASN A 208 7.17 27.30 -30.81
N LEU A 209 6.16 26.45 -30.80
CA LEU A 209 6.30 25.01 -31.05
C LEU A 209 5.47 24.64 -32.28
N VAL A 210 6.04 23.76 -33.11
CA VAL A 210 5.35 23.25 -34.30
C VAL A 210 4.11 22.49 -33.86
N LYS A 211 2.96 22.88 -34.37
CA LYS A 211 1.67 22.25 -34.05
C LYS A 211 1.55 20.95 -34.83
N THR A 212 1.28 19.84 -34.16
CA THR A 212 0.91 18.59 -34.83
C THR A 212 -0.50 18.71 -35.39
N ILE A 213 -0.65 18.42 -36.69
CA ILE A 213 -1.94 18.35 -37.39
C ILE A 213 -2.65 17.05 -37.00
N THR A 214 -1.96 15.91 -37.15
CA THR A 214 -2.51 14.60 -36.81
C THR A 214 -1.46 13.50 -36.70
N SER A 215 -1.83 12.36 -36.12
CA SER A 215 -1.09 11.09 -36.22
C SER A 215 -1.80 10.12 -37.15
N CYS A 216 -1.04 9.34 -37.93
CA CYS A 216 -1.52 8.24 -38.75
C CYS A 216 -0.96 6.92 -38.23
N SER A 217 -1.83 5.92 -38.08
CA SER A 217 -1.46 4.52 -37.82
C SER A 217 -2.21 3.67 -38.83
N ALA A 218 -1.47 3.00 -39.72
CA ALA A 218 -2.01 2.24 -40.84
C ALA A 218 -1.13 1.02 -41.12
N ILE A 219 -1.50 0.24 -42.13
CA ILE A 219 -0.68 -0.83 -42.71
C ILE A 219 -0.28 -0.35 -44.10
N ASP A 220 0.99 -0.52 -44.48
CA ASP A 220 1.48 -0.12 -45.80
C ASP A 220 1.05 -1.11 -46.91
N PHE A 221 1.50 -0.87 -48.15
CA PHE A 221 1.19 -1.77 -49.28
C PHE A 221 1.92 -3.12 -49.21
N SER A 222 2.96 -3.23 -48.39
CA SER A 222 3.73 -4.47 -48.16
C SER A 222 3.11 -5.34 -47.05
N GLY A 223 2.18 -4.78 -46.27
CA GLY A 223 1.55 -5.46 -45.14
C GLY A 223 2.23 -5.16 -43.79
N ASP A 224 3.18 -4.23 -43.75
CA ASP A 224 3.92 -3.86 -42.56
C ASP A 224 3.23 -2.69 -41.81
N ASP A 225 3.43 -2.64 -40.50
CA ASP A 225 2.92 -1.56 -39.67
C ASP A 225 3.52 -0.22 -40.12
N PHE A 226 2.66 0.78 -40.31
CA PHE A 226 3.05 2.14 -40.67
C PHE A 226 2.55 3.14 -39.63
N LYS A 227 3.45 3.97 -39.11
CA LYS A 227 3.11 5.06 -38.19
C LYS A 227 3.79 6.35 -38.60
N ALA A 228 3.02 7.42 -38.63
CA ALA A 228 3.52 8.75 -38.97
C ALA A 228 2.88 9.86 -38.14
N LEU A 229 3.63 10.94 -37.95
CA LEU A 229 3.16 12.20 -37.41
C LEU A 229 3.14 13.26 -38.51
N VAL A 230 2.06 14.02 -38.59
CA VAL A 230 1.87 15.09 -39.57
C VAL A 230 1.85 16.43 -38.84
N PHE A 231 2.71 17.35 -39.25
CA PHE A 231 2.88 18.69 -38.70
C PHE A 231 2.59 19.77 -39.74
#